data_AF-A0A9D7XJT8-F1
#
_entry.id   AF-A0A9D7XJT8-F1
#
_cell.length_a   1.000
_cell.length_b   1.000
_cell.length_c   1.000
_cell.angle_alpha   90.00
_cell.angle_beta   90.00
_cell.angle_gamma   90.00
#
_symmetry.space_group_name_H-M   'P 1'
#
loop_
_entity.id
_entity.type
_entity.pdbx_description
1 polymer ?
#
loop_
_entity_poly.entity_id
_entity_poly.type
_entity_poly.pdbx_seq_one_letter_code
_entity_poly.pdbx_strand_id
1 'polypeptide(L)' 'MKFLVFDLEATCWDINPQQHRSEIIEIGACIVNPYGEIEKTFSKFIKPVLNPTLSVYCSI' A
#
# COMPACT_ATOMS: atom_id res chain seq x y z
N MET A 1 13.99 -13.77 17.02
CA MET A 1 13.66 -12.40 16.59
C MET A 1 12.78 -12.49 15.35
N LYS A 2 11.80 -11.61 15.19
CA LYS A 2 10.91 -11.59 14.02
C LYS A 2 10.84 -10.15 13.50
N PHE A 3 10.88 -9.99 12.20
CA PHE A 3 10.75 -8.69 11.53
C PHE A 3 9.37 -8.60 10.89
N LEU A 4 8.69 -7.49 11.10
CA LEU A 4 7.48 -7.15 10.34
C LEU A 4 7.89 -6.19 9.23
N VAL A 5 7.84 -6.67 7.99
CA VAL A 5 8.00 -5.85 6.80
C VAL A 5 6.60 -5.52 6.29
N PHE A 6 6.36 -4.26 5.97
CA PHE A 6 5.08 -3.83 5.41
C PHE A 6 5.32 -2.87 4.26
N ASP A 7 4.38 -2.89 3.32
CA ASP A 7 4.34 -2.05 2.14
C ASP A 7 2.93 -1.47 2.00
N LEU A 8 2.86 -0.17 1.75
CA LEU A 8 1.61 0.58 1.70
C LEU A 8 1.46 1.20 0.33
N GLU A 9 0.51 0.70 -0.43
CA GLU A 9 0.09 1.35 -1.66
C GLU A 9 -0.94 2.43 -1.35
N ALA A 10 -0.86 3.56 -2.06
CA ALA A 10 -1.73 4.69 -1.84
C ALA A 10 -2.22 5.31 -3.15
N THR A 11 -3.38 5.97 -3.11
CA THR A 11 -3.87 6.77 -4.23
C THR A 11 -2.83 7.82 -4.66
N CYS A 12 -2.54 7.89 -5.95
CA CYS A 12 -1.56 8.83 -6.51
C CYS A 12 -2.06 9.49 -7.82
N TRP A 13 -1.39 10.58 -8.23
CA TRP A 13 -1.73 11.38 -9.40
C TRP A 13 -0.44 11.90 -10.06
N ASP A 14 -0.43 11.96 -11.38
CA ASP A 14 0.68 12.50 -12.19
C ASP A 14 0.67 14.03 -12.24
N ILE A 15 -0.53 14.63 -12.29
CA ILE A 15 -0.73 16.08 -12.38
C ILE A 15 -1.10 16.62 -11.00
N ASN A 16 -0.39 17.67 -10.55
CA ASN A 16 -0.64 18.38 -9.30
C ASN A 16 -0.82 17.48 -8.05
N PRO A 17 0.10 16.55 -7.76
CA PRO A 17 -0.06 15.59 -6.66
C PRO A 17 -0.24 16.27 -5.29
N GLN A 18 0.29 17.48 -5.10
CA GLN A 18 0.14 18.24 -3.85
C GLN A 18 -1.29 18.70 -3.56
N GLN A 19 -2.16 18.74 -4.58
CA GLN A 19 -3.58 19.10 -4.41
C GLN A 19 -4.44 17.94 -3.92
N HIS A 20 -3.93 16.72 -3.99
CA HIS A 20 -4.65 15.52 -3.62
C HIS A 20 -4.09 14.92 -2.34
N ARG A 21 -4.98 14.47 -1.45
CA ARG A 21 -4.59 13.74 -0.26
C ARG A 21 -4.53 12.26 -0.58
N SER A 22 -3.35 11.66 -0.47
CA SER A 22 -3.18 10.21 -0.62
C SER A 22 -3.89 9.44 0.48
N GLU A 23 -4.58 8.36 0.10
CA GLU A 23 -5.24 7.40 0.96
C GLU A 23 -4.66 6.01 0.69
N ILE A 24 -4.46 5.20 1.74
CA ILE A 24 -3.97 3.83 1.57
C ILE A 24 -5.05 3.01 0.84
N ILE A 25 -4.63 2.28 -0.20
CA ILE A 25 -5.49 1.42 -1.02
C ILE A 25 -5.12 -0.06 -0.92
N GLU A 26 -3.91 -0.38 -0.46
CA GLU A 26 -3.50 -1.75 -0.11
C GLU A 26 -2.55 -1.73 1.09
N ILE A 27 -2.68 -2.72 1.98
CA ILE A 27 -1.68 -3.03 2.99
C ILE A 27 -1.11 -4.41 2.70
N GLY A 28 0.14 -4.46 2.24
CA GLY A 28 0.96 -5.67 2.18
C GLY A 28 1.81 -5.79 3.43
N ALA A 29 1.93 -6.99 4.00
CA ALA A 29 2.85 -7.24 5.09
C ALA A 29 3.36 -8.69 5.12
N CYS A 30 4.58 -8.89 5.60
CA CYS A 30 5.12 -10.21 5.88
C CYS A 30 5.93 -10.24 7.18
N ILE A 31 5.92 -11.40 7.83
CA ILE A 31 6.80 -11.69 8.95
C ILE A 31 7.99 -12.47 8.43
N VAL A 32 9.19 -11.98 8.72
CA VAL A 32 10.46 -12.55 8.26
C VAL A 32 11.30 -12.95 9.46
N ASN A 33 11.95 -14.12 9.38
CA ASN A 33 12.91 -14.55 10.39
C ASN A 33 14.32 -13.94 10.14
N PRO A 34 15.30 -14.12 11.05
CA PRO A 34 16.64 -13.54 10.87
C PRO A 34 17.45 -14.08 9.70
N TYR A 35 17.02 -15.18 9.07
CA TYR A 35 17.64 -15.76 7.88
C TYR A 35 17.02 -15.23 6.58
N GLY A 36 16.02 -14.34 6.66
CA GLY A 36 15.32 -13.80 5.50
C GLY A 36 14.15 -14.67 5.02
N GLU A 37 13.77 -15.72 5.75
CA GLU A 37 12.67 -16.60 5.35
C GLU A 37 11.33 -16.00 5.77
N ILE A 38 10.36 -16.03 4.86
CA ILE A 38 9.01 -15.53 5.08
C ILE A 38 8.21 -16.58 5.86
N GLU A 39 7.75 -16.23 7.06
CA GLU A 39 6.93 -17.11 7.90
C GLU A 39 5.43 -16.90 7.67
N LYS A 40 5.02 -15.65 7.40
CA LYS A 40 3.61 -15.27 7.20
C LYS A 40 3.50 -14.12 6.21
N THR A 41 2.40 -14.08 5.48
CA THR A 41 2.03 -12.99 4.58
C THR A 41 0.63 -12.47 4.89
N PHE A 42 0.39 -11.22 4.54
CA PHE A 42 -0.88 -10.51 4.64
C PHE A 42 -0.98 -9.56 3.45
N SER A 43 -2.13 -9.53 2.79
CA SER A 43 -2.48 -8.50 1.81
C SER A 43 -3.96 -8.20 1.95
N LYS A 44 -4.31 -6.91 1.94
CA LYS A 44 -5.69 -6.45 2.00
C LYS A 44 -5.87 -5.11 1.30
N PHE A 45 -6.85 -5.08 0.39
CA PHE A 45 -7.31 -3.84 -0.23
C PHE A 45 -8.18 -3.01 0.72
N ILE A 46 -8.06 -1.70 0.58
CA ILE A 46 -8.80 -0.68 1.32
C ILE A 46 -9.51 0.21 0.31
N LYS A 47 -10.78 0.52 0.58
CA LYS A 47 -11.56 1.44 -0.24
C LYS A 47 -11.29 2.88 0.22
N PRO A 48 -10.73 3.76 -0.64
CA PRO A 48 -10.57 5.18 -0.31
C PRO A 48 -11.92 5.89 -0.19
N VAL A 49 -11.99 6.91 0.67
CA VAL A 49 -13.23 7.64 0.97
C VAL A 49 -13.23 9.02 0.32
N LEU A 50 -12.09 9.72 0.29
CA LEU A 50 -11.99 11.06 -0.31
C LEU A 50 -11.95 10.98 -1.83
N ASN A 51 -11.19 10.03 -2.39
CA ASN A 51 -11.11 9.78 -3.83
C ASN A 51 -11.43 8.31 -4.15
N PRO A 52 -12.71 7.89 -4.15
CA PRO A 52 -13.10 6.48 -4.33
C PRO A 52 -12.77 5.89 -5.70
N THR A 53 -12.49 6.74 -6.69
CA THR A 53 -12.10 6.34 -8.04
C THR A 53 -10.62 6.63 -8.22
N LEU A 54 -9.84 5.58 -8.54
CA LEU A 54 -8.42 5.70 -8.79
C LEU A 54 -8.16 6.51 -10.07
N SER A 55 -7.07 7.28 -10.07
CA SER A 55 -6.59 7.93 -11.28
C SER A 55 -6.07 6.87 -12.27
N VAL A 56 -6.03 7.22 -13.56
CA VAL A 56 -5.42 6.34 -14.57
C VAL A 56 -3.96 6.06 -14.23
N TYR A 57 -3.23 7.08 -13.76
CA TYR A 57 -1.84 6.95 -13.32
C TYR A 57 -1.67 5.93 -12.17
N CYS A 58 -2.61 5.89 -11.23
CA CYS A 58 -2.60 4.98 -10.08
C CYS A 58 -3.14 3.57 -10.40
N SER A 59 -3.69 3.37 -11.59
CA SER A 59 -4.32 2.10 -12.00
C SER A 59 -3.53 1.33 -13.06
N ILE A 60 -2.43 1.91 -13.55
CA ILE A 60 -1.48 1.31 -14.50
C ILE A 60 -0.34 0.69 -13.70
#